data_AF-A0A351F888-F1
#
_entry.id   AF-A0A351F888-F1
#
_cell.length_a   1.000
_cell.length_b   1.000
_cell.length_c   1.000
_cell.angle_alpha   90.00
_cell.angle_beta   90.00
_cell.angle_gamma   90.00
#
_symmetry.space_group_name_H-M   'P 1'
#
loop_
_entity.id
_entity.type
_entity.pdbx_description
1 polymer ?
#
loop_
_entity_poly.entity_id
_entity_poly.type
_entity_poly.pdbx_seq_one_letter_code
_entity_poly.pdbx_strand_id
1 'polypeptide(L)' 'MNITHVEHPFEPVWNGESEILILGSFPSVKSREEKFFYGHPRNRFWTVLAELIGVDVPKTIED' A
#
# COMPACT_ATOMS: atom_id res chain seq x y z
N MET A 1 -5.65 -23.06 -16.43
CA MET A 1 -5.57 -22.24 -15.21
C MET A 1 -7.00 -21.90 -14.81
N ASN A 2 -7.42 -22.25 -13.59
CA ASN A 2 -8.68 -21.72 -13.07
C ASN A 2 -8.47 -20.26 -12.69
N ILE A 3 -9.26 -19.37 -13.27
CA ILE A 3 -9.29 -17.95 -12.91
C ILE A 3 -10.37 -17.81 -11.84
N THR A 4 -9.99 -17.29 -10.67
CA THR A 4 -10.92 -16.97 -9.59
C THR A 4 -11.05 -15.46 -9.51
N HIS A 5 -12.28 -14.95 -9.55
CA HIS A 5 -12.55 -13.56 -9.24
C HIS A 5 -12.37 -13.34 -7.74
N VAL A 6 -11.59 -12.33 -7.37
CA VAL A 6 -11.36 -11.95 -5.97
C VAL A 6 -11.68 -10.48 -5.83
N GLU A 7 -12.51 -10.14 -4.85
CA GLU A 7 -12.86 -8.74 -4.56
C GLU A 7 -11.76 -8.06 -3.78
N HIS A 8 -11.47 -6.80 -4.13
CA HIS A 8 -10.45 -6.03 -3.43
C HIS A 8 -10.96 -5.67 -2.02
N PRO A 9 -10.17 -5.92 -0.95
CA PRO A 9 -10.67 -5.99 0.42
C PRO A 9 -10.91 -4.63 1.11
N PHE A 10 -10.42 -3.53 0.54
CA PHE A 10 -10.64 -2.17 1.05
C PHE A 10 -10.39 -1.13 -0.04
N GLU A 11 -10.93 0.08 0.16
CA GLU A 11 -10.88 1.17 -0.83
C GLU A 11 -9.43 1.60 -1.15
N PRO A 12 -9.18 2.08 -2.38
CA PRO A 12 -7.92 2.71 -2.72
C PRO A 12 -7.75 4.05 -1.98
N VAL A 13 -6.49 4.45 -1.76
CA VAL A 13 -6.16 5.78 -1.19
C VAL A 13 -5.80 6.72 -2.33
N TRP A 14 -6.58 7.78 -2.55
CA TRP A 14 -6.35 8.77 -3.60
C TRP A 14 -7.15 10.06 -3.36
N ASN A 15 -6.78 11.14 -4.05
CA ASN A 15 -7.55 12.38 -4.16
C ASN A 15 -7.38 13.01 -5.56
N GLY A 16 -8.02 14.16 -5.80
CA GLY A 16 -7.96 14.84 -7.10
C GLY A 16 -6.58 15.43 -7.48
N GLU A 17 -5.65 15.47 -6.53
CA GLU A 17 -4.27 15.95 -6.73
C GLU A 17 -3.29 14.80 -6.97
N SER A 18 -3.75 13.55 -6.97
CA SER A 18 -2.90 12.38 -7.16
C SER A 18 -2.39 12.29 -8.60
N GLU A 19 -1.06 12.34 -8.78
CA GLU A 19 -0.41 12.30 -10.10
C GLU A 19 0.07 10.89 -10.51
N ILE A 20 0.28 10.00 -9.53
CA ILE A 20 0.89 8.68 -9.73
C ILE A 20 -0.01 7.60 -9.15
N LEU A 21 -0.32 6.59 -9.97
CA LEU A 21 -1.05 5.39 -9.56
C LEU A 21 -0.09 4.23 -9.28
N ILE A 22 -0.04 3.78 -8.03
CA ILE A 22 0.73 2.59 -7.62
C ILE A 22 -0.18 1.36 -7.66
N LEU A 23 0.08 0.43 -8.59
CA LEU A 23 -0.66 -0.83 -8.73
C LEU A 23 0.11 -2.00 -8.12
N GLY A 24 -0.34 -2.45 -6.93
CA GLY A 24 0.07 -3.73 -6.35
C GLY A 24 -0.64 -4.92 -6.99
N SER A 25 -0.18 -6.14 -6.71
CA SER A 25 -0.85 -7.37 -7.18
C SER A 25 -2.14 -7.65 -6.41
N PHE A 26 -2.02 -7.92 -5.11
CA PHE A 26 -3.16 -8.07 -4.19
C PHE A 26 -2.71 -7.83 -2.75
N PRO A 27 -3.51 -7.18 -1.88
CA PRO A 27 -3.10 -6.93 -0.50
C PRO A 27 -2.78 -8.22 0.24
N SER A 28 -1.67 -8.23 1.00
CA SER A 28 -1.28 -9.36 1.85
C SER A 28 -2.31 -9.59 2.95
N VAL A 29 -2.31 -10.77 3.59
CA VAL A 29 -3.18 -11.06 4.77
C VAL A 29 -3.08 -9.93 5.80
N LYS A 30 -1.85 -9.54 6.16
CA LYS A 30 -1.58 -8.48 7.13
C LYS A 30 -2.16 -7.13 6.71
N SER A 31 -2.00 -6.76 5.43
CA SER A 31 -2.58 -5.54 4.87
C SER A 31 -4.10 -5.52 4.92
N ARG A 32 -4.75 -6.68 4.77
CA ARG A 32 -6.21 -6.81 4.87
C ARG A 32 -6.70 -6.67 6.30
N GLU A 33 -6.01 -7.31 7.25
CA GLU A 33 -6.31 -7.21 8.69
C GLU A 33 -6.20 -5.76 9.18
N GLU A 34 -5.17 -5.05 8.73
CA GLU A 34 -4.89 -3.66 9.14
C GLU A 34 -5.64 -2.61 8.29
N LYS A 35 -6.27 -3.03 7.18
CA LYS A 35 -6.82 -2.14 6.15
C LYS A 35 -5.82 -1.06 5.72
N PHE A 36 -4.55 -1.45 5.62
CA PHE A 36 -3.45 -0.55 5.32
C PHE A 36 -2.49 -1.18 4.31
N PHE A 37 -2.18 -0.42 3.25
CA PHE A 37 -1.30 -0.90 2.19
C PHE A 37 0.15 -0.98 2.67
N TYR A 38 0.83 -2.08 2.31
CA TYR A 38 2.26 -2.27 2.56
C TYR A 38 2.71 -2.20 4.03
N GLY A 39 1.79 -2.37 5.01
CA GLY A 39 2.09 -2.25 6.45
C GLY A 39 2.98 -3.34 7.06
N HIS A 40 3.24 -4.44 6.35
CA HIS A 40 4.10 -5.51 6.88
C HIS A 40 5.56 -5.03 6.99
N PRO A 41 6.28 -5.20 8.12
CA PRO A 41 7.64 -4.63 8.32
C PRO A 41 8.71 -5.07 7.31
N ARG A 42 8.52 -6.23 6.68
CA ARG A 42 9.41 -6.73 5.61
C ARG A 42 9.10 -6.13 4.22
N ASN A 43 8.00 -5.40 4.08
CA ASN A 43 7.65 -4.70 2.85
C ASN A 43 8.52 -3.44 2.73
N ARG A 44 9.17 -3.25 1.59
CA ARG A 44 10.11 -2.15 1.37
C ARG A 44 9.48 -0.91 0.74
N PHE A 45 8.18 -0.93 0.43
CA PHE A 45 7.49 0.14 -0.29
C PHE A 45 7.74 1.51 0.34
N TRP A 46 7.42 1.66 1.63
CA TRP A 46 7.56 2.94 2.34
C TRP A 46 9.01 3.40 2.46
N THR A 47 9.94 2.49 2.73
CA THR A 47 11.38 2.82 2.79
C THR A 47 11.89 3.31 1.44
N VAL A 48 11.53 2.64 0.34
CA VAL A 48 11.96 3.03 -1.00
C VAL A 48 11.33 4.36 -1.42
N LEU A 49 10.03 4.55 -1.16
CA LEU A 49 9.35 5.77 -1.53
C LEU A 49 9.92 6.99 -0.78
N ALA A 50 10.15 6.86 0.52
CA ALA A 50 10.74 7.91 1.35
C ALA A 50 12.13 8.33 0.86
N GLU A 51 13.00 7.37 0.52
CA GLU A 51 14.31 7.62 -0.07
C GLU A 51 14.22 8.36 -1.41
N LEU A 52 13.28 7.96 -2.28
CA LEU A 52 13.11 8.55 -3.61
C LEU A 52 12.63 10.01 -3.57
N ILE A 53 11.81 10.36 -2.58
CA ILE A 53 11.25 11.72 -2.44
C ILE A 53 11.98 12.56 -1.38
N GLY A 54 13.02 12.02 -0.74
CA GLY A 54 13.87 12.73 0.20
C GLY A 54 13.19 13.09 1.53
N VAL A 55 12.31 12.24 2.04
CA VAL A 55 11.62 12.41 3.34
C VAL A 55 11.98 11.29 4.31
N ASP A 56 11.73 11.50 5.60
CA ASP A 56 11.90 10.45 6.60
C ASP A 56 10.90 9.31 6.38
N VAL A 57 11.34 8.07 6.65
CA VAL A 57 10.47 6.89 6.59
C VAL A 57 9.36 7.02 7.64
N PRO A 58 8.07 6.96 7.26
CA PRO A 58 6.96 7.01 8.20
C PRO A 58 7.05 5.87 9.23
N LYS A 59 6.76 6.17 10.50
CA LYS A 59 6.85 5.21 11.62
C LYS A 59 5.49 4.72 12.12
N THR A 60 4.45 5.53 11.95
CA THR A 60 3.09 5.30 12.41
C THR A 60 2.11 5.46 11.25
N ILE A 61 0.92 4.87 11.40
CA ILE A 61 -0.20 5.05 10.46
C ILE A 61 -0.99 6.32 10.80
N GLU A 62 -0.89 6.80 12.04
CA GLU A 62 -1.54 8.01 12.55
C GLU A 62 -0.88 9.28 12.02
N ASP A 63 -1.70 10.33 11.83
CA ASP A 63 -1.29 11.70 11.42
C ASP A 63 -0.41 12.41 12.47
#